data_AF-A0AAW8D9M2-F1
#
_entry.id   AF-A0AAW8D9M2-F1
#
_cell.length_a   1.000
_cell.length_b   1.000
_cell.length_c   1.000
_cell.angle_alpha   90.00
_cell.angle_beta   90.00
_cell.angle_gamma   90.00
#
_symmetry.space_group_name_H-M   'P 1'
#
loop_
_entity.id
_entity.type
_entity.pdbx_description
1 polymer ?
#
loop_
_entity_poly.entity_id
_entity_poly.type
_entity_poly.pdbx_seq_one_letter_code
_entity_poly.pdbx_strand_id
1 'polypeptide(L)'
;MDDTKNPKKAAEAGDEGTTPEAYTQNLLTVVETPTFQGLWPNYWTEEERAEFAAHIAANPDEGDLIRESGGCRKVRWKRAGSGKSSGVRVIYFSRSEQGELVLLIIYAKAKHDSIKASTLKGLKDAATKAAK
;
A
#
# COMPACT_ATOMS: atom_id res chain seq x y z
N MET A 1 35.65 51.74 -21.18
CA MET A 1 35.42 51.01 -19.93
C MET A 1 34.09 51.53 -19.41
N ASP A 2 32.94 50.97 -19.73
CA ASP A 2 32.62 49.66 -20.28
C ASP A 2 31.27 49.80 -21.00
N ASP A 3 30.93 48.80 -21.79
CA ASP A 3 30.09 48.87 -22.96
C ASP A 3 28.60 49.20 -22.74
N THR A 4 28.12 50.12 -23.58
CA THR A 4 26.97 49.97 -24.48
C THR A 4 25.88 48.99 -24.06
N LYS A 5 24.83 49.48 -23.39
CA LYS A 5 23.52 48.80 -23.38
C LYS A 5 22.70 49.27 -24.58
N ASN A 6 22.89 48.60 -25.72
CA ASN A 6 21.94 48.66 -26.83
C ASN A 6 20.82 47.60 -26.61
N PRO A 7 19.57 47.88 -27.00
CA PRO A 7 18.38 47.10 -26.67
C PRO A 7 17.94 46.18 -27.84
N LYS A 8 16.75 45.57 -27.68
CA LYS A 8 16.02 44.70 -28.64
C LYS A 8 16.45 43.23 -28.49
N LYS A 9 15.57 42.22 -28.52
CA LYS A 9 14.41 42.01 -29.38
C LYS A 9 13.65 40.78 -28.84
N ALA A 10 12.33 40.79 -28.98
CA ALA A 10 11.49 39.61 -28.81
C ALA A 10 11.84 38.53 -29.87
N ALA A 11 11.81 37.26 -29.46
CA ALA A 11 11.70 36.11 -30.36
C ALA A 11 11.00 34.97 -29.61
N GLU A 12 9.93 34.45 -30.23
CA GLU A 12 9.16 33.28 -29.84
C GLU A 12 9.88 31.98 -30.23
N ALA A 13 9.38 30.87 -29.64
CA ALA A 13 9.55 29.45 -29.98
C ALA A 13 10.74 28.67 -29.38
N GLY A 14 10.40 27.61 -28.64
CA GLY A 14 11.32 26.57 -28.15
C GLY A 14 10.69 25.68 -27.08
N ASP A 15 10.09 24.57 -27.51
CA ASP A 15 9.68 23.42 -26.71
C ASP A 15 10.90 22.69 -26.14
N GLU A 16 11.13 22.71 -24.82
CA GLU A 16 11.98 21.73 -24.10
C GLU A 16 11.48 21.56 -22.65
N GLY A 17 11.16 20.32 -22.30
CA GLY A 17 10.47 19.96 -21.07
C GLY A 17 11.31 19.97 -19.80
N THR A 18 10.62 20.08 -18.66
CA THR A 18 11.00 19.40 -17.41
C THR A 18 9.72 19.11 -16.63
N THR A 19 8.91 18.17 -17.10
CA THR A 19 8.00 17.48 -16.18
C THR A 19 8.90 16.69 -15.22
N PRO A 20 8.85 16.88 -13.89
CA PRO A 20 9.66 16.08 -12.99
C PRO A 20 9.28 14.62 -13.17
N GLU A 21 10.26 13.77 -13.48
CA GLU A 21 10.12 12.33 -13.42
C GLU A 21 9.50 11.93 -12.06
N ALA A 22 8.52 11.02 -12.08
CA ALA A 22 7.88 10.39 -10.92
C ALA A 22 6.63 11.08 -10.31
N TYR A 23 5.52 11.07 -11.06
CA TYR A 23 4.17 10.95 -10.47
C TYR A 23 3.47 9.67 -10.95
N THR A 24 4.17 8.54 -10.93
CA THR A 24 3.50 7.23 -10.97
C THR A 24 3.33 6.75 -9.53
N GLN A 25 2.57 7.49 -8.73
CA GLN A 25 2.06 6.95 -7.47
C GLN A 25 0.86 6.09 -7.84
N ASN A 26 1.11 4.81 -8.13
CA ASN A 26 0.08 3.86 -8.49
C ASN A 26 -0.73 3.49 -7.23
N LEU A 27 -1.61 4.41 -6.81
CA LEU A 27 -2.57 4.19 -5.73
C LEU A 27 -3.41 2.96 -6.08
N LEU A 28 -3.40 1.96 -5.20
CA LEU A 28 -4.21 0.76 -5.38
C LEU A 28 -5.52 0.86 -4.59
N THR A 29 -6.60 0.36 -5.19
CA THR A 29 -7.88 0.23 -4.52
C THR A 29 -7.78 -0.84 -3.44
N VAL A 30 -8.07 -0.50 -2.19
CA VAL A 30 -8.05 -1.47 -1.09
C VAL A 30 -9.34 -2.28 -1.08
N VAL A 31 -9.20 -3.60 -1.13
CA VAL A 31 -10.30 -4.55 -1.04
C VAL A 31 -10.14 -5.38 0.22
N GLU A 32 -11.13 -5.35 1.10
CA GLU A 32 -11.13 -6.13 2.33
C GLU A 32 -11.83 -7.48 2.11
N THR A 33 -11.18 -8.59 2.48
CA THR A 33 -11.87 -9.88 2.51
C THR A 33 -12.84 -9.99 3.69
N PRO A 34 -13.89 -10.83 3.62
CA PRO A 34 -14.79 -11.05 4.76
C PRO A 34 -14.06 -11.50 6.03
N THR A 35 -12.99 -12.28 5.88
CA THR A 35 -12.13 -12.69 7.00
C THR A 35 -11.43 -11.49 7.63
N PHE A 36 -10.85 -10.60 6.83
CA PHE A 36 -10.25 -9.37 7.35
C PHE A 36 -11.30 -8.49 8.05
N GLN A 37 -12.48 -8.31 7.43
CA GLN A 37 -13.60 -7.53 7.97
C GLN A 37 -14.08 -8.03 9.35
N GLY A 38 -14.13 -9.36 9.54
CA GLY A 38 -14.48 -9.93 10.84
C GLY A 38 -13.38 -9.84 11.89
N LEU A 39 -12.12 -9.63 11.49
CA LEU A 39 -10.97 -9.66 12.39
C LEU A 39 -10.53 -8.26 12.86
N TRP A 40 -10.51 -7.26 11.98
CA TRP A 40 -9.99 -5.93 12.31
C TRP A 40 -10.65 -5.23 13.50
N PRO A 41 -11.97 -5.40 13.79
CA PRO A 41 -12.61 -4.72 14.93
C PRO A 41 -12.06 -5.16 16.29
N ASN A 42 -11.36 -6.31 16.34
CA ASN A 42 -10.70 -6.77 17.57
C ASN A 42 -9.40 -6.01 17.87
N TYR A 43 -8.90 -5.22 16.93
CA TYR A 43 -7.59 -4.58 17.01
C TYR A 43 -7.63 -3.07 16.76
N TRP A 44 -8.58 -2.61 15.94
CA TRP A 44 -8.64 -1.24 15.46
C TRP A 44 -10.02 -0.62 15.61
N THR A 45 -10.03 0.71 15.76
CA THR A 45 -11.22 1.52 15.46
C THR A 45 -11.39 1.70 13.95
N GLU A 46 -12.51 2.25 13.53
CA GLU A 46 -12.75 2.55 12.11
C GLU A 46 -11.73 3.56 11.55
N GLU A 47 -11.33 4.55 12.34
CA GLU A 47 -10.32 5.55 11.97
C GLU A 47 -8.95 4.91 11.80
N GLU A 48 -8.55 3.98 12.67
CA GLU A 48 -7.28 3.26 12.57
C GLU A 48 -7.26 2.35 11.34
N ARG A 49 -8.38 1.69 11.03
CA ARG A 49 -8.56 0.92 9.80
C ARG A 49 -8.44 1.81 8.57
N ALA A 50 -9.11 2.97 8.56
CA ALA A 50 -9.08 3.90 7.43
C ALA A 50 -7.68 4.49 7.21
N GLU A 51 -6.96 4.83 8.27
CA GLU A 51 -5.58 5.30 8.21
C GLU A 51 -4.66 4.24 7.61
N PHE A 52 -4.78 2.99 8.07
CA PHE A 52 -4.01 1.87 7.50
C PHE A 52 -4.35 1.65 6.03
N ALA A 53 -5.63 1.67 5.65
CA ALA A 53 -6.08 1.48 4.27
C ALA A 53 -5.52 2.58 3.34
N ALA A 54 -5.59 3.84 3.75
CA ALA A 54 -5.02 4.95 2.98
C ALA A 54 -3.49 4.83 2.83
N HIS A 55 -2.81 4.44 3.92
CA HIS A 55 -1.37 4.24 3.91
C HIS A 55 -0.94 3.13 2.96
N ILE A 56 -1.58 1.96 3.04
CA ILE A 56 -1.19 0.80 2.24
C ILE A 56 -1.59 0.93 0.77
N ALA A 57 -2.67 1.66 0.47
CA ALA A 57 -3.05 2.02 -0.89
C ALA A 57 -1.95 2.81 -1.61
N ALA A 58 -1.27 3.72 -0.88
CA ALA A 58 -0.16 4.52 -1.38
C ALA A 58 1.18 3.78 -1.38
N ASN A 59 1.32 2.76 -0.53
CA ASN A 59 2.56 2.01 -0.38
C ASN A 59 2.35 0.50 -0.62
N PRO A 60 1.91 0.08 -1.84
CA PRO A 60 1.53 -1.30 -2.09
C PRO A 60 2.69 -2.31 -1.98
N ASP A 61 3.94 -1.85 -2.06
CA ASP A 61 5.13 -2.68 -1.92
C ASP A 61 5.66 -2.82 -0.48
N GLU A 62 4.97 -2.23 0.50
CA GLU A 62 5.43 -2.25 1.89
C GLU A 62 5.42 -3.65 2.52
N GLY A 63 6.35 -3.85 3.47
CA GLY A 63 6.42 -5.07 4.24
C GLY A 63 7.11 -6.24 3.53
N ASP A 64 7.21 -7.34 4.27
CA ASP A 64 8.05 -8.47 3.88
C ASP A 64 7.28 -9.40 2.94
N LEU A 65 7.84 -9.69 1.77
CA LEU A 65 7.32 -10.73 0.88
C LEU A 65 7.44 -12.10 1.56
N ILE A 66 6.32 -12.82 1.66
CA ILE A 66 6.28 -14.18 2.18
C ILE A 66 6.53 -15.13 0.99
N ARG A 67 7.70 -15.77 0.98
CA ARG A 67 8.03 -16.76 -0.06
C ARG A 67 7.03 -17.92 -0.05
N GLU A 68 6.80 -18.50 -1.22
CA GLU A 68 5.90 -19.65 -1.44
C GLU A 68 4.41 -19.41 -1.14
N SER A 69 4.02 -18.21 -0.69
CA SER A 69 2.60 -17.87 -0.46
C SER A 69 1.87 -17.44 -1.73
N GLY A 70 2.58 -17.36 -2.86
CA GLY A 70 2.03 -16.84 -4.12
C GLY A 70 1.95 -15.31 -4.19
N GLY A 71 2.84 -14.58 -3.50
CA GLY A 71 2.93 -13.12 -3.61
C GLY A 71 2.26 -12.35 -2.47
N CYS A 72 2.06 -12.96 -1.30
CA CYS A 72 1.55 -12.25 -0.14
C CYS A 72 2.68 -11.47 0.55
N ARG A 73 2.35 -10.28 1.06
CA ARG A 73 3.24 -9.41 1.83
C ARG A 73 2.75 -9.31 3.27
N LYS A 74 3.67 -9.07 4.21
CA LYS A 74 3.40 -8.91 5.63
C LYS A 74 3.89 -7.54 6.12
N VAL A 75 2.96 -6.68 6.49
CA VAL A 75 3.26 -5.36 7.08
C VAL A 75 3.10 -5.43 8.59
N ARG A 76 4.08 -4.84 9.30
CA ARG A 76 4.01 -4.61 10.74
C ARG A 76 3.51 -3.19 10.94
N TRP A 77 2.27 -3.04 11.39
CA TRP A 77 1.65 -1.73 11.58
C TRP A 77 1.58 -1.36 13.05
N LYS A 78 2.04 -0.16 13.38
CA LYS A 78 1.89 0.44 14.70
C LYS A 78 1.73 1.94 14.52
N ARG A 79 0.63 2.49 15.05
CA ARG A 79 0.42 3.93 15.07
C ARG A 79 1.34 4.57 16.12
N ALA A 80 1.94 5.70 15.78
CA ALA A 80 2.67 6.51 16.76
C ALA A 80 1.67 7.26 17.66
N GLY A 81 1.86 7.21 18.99
CA GLY A 81 1.10 8.02 19.94
C GLY A 81 -0.25 7.47 20.44
N SER A 82 -0.71 6.31 19.98
CA SER A 82 -1.92 5.66 20.51
C SER A 82 -1.58 4.67 21.62
N GLY A 83 -2.00 4.97 22.86
CA GLY A 83 -1.80 4.09 24.03
C GLY A 83 -2.56 2.76 23.97
N LYS A 84 -3.34 2.51 22.91
CA LYS A 84 -4.17 1.30 22.71
C LYS A 84 -3.89 0.53 21.42
N SER A 85 -3.17 1.08 20.43
CA SER A 85 -2.84 0.31 19.22
C SER A 85 -1.74 -0.70 19.54
N SER A 86 -2.12 -1.87 20.06
CA SER A 86 -1.21 -3.02 20.15
C SER A 86 -0.76 -3.34 18.73
N GLY A 87 0.52 -3.12 18.40
CA GLY A 87 1.02 -3.28 17.03
C GLY A 87 0.58 -4.61 16.41
N VAL A 88 0.05 -4.53 15.19
CA VAL A 88 -0.53 -5.66 14.48
C VAL A 88 0.30 -6.03 13.26
N ARG A 89 0.02 -7.21 12.73
CA ARG A 89 0.54 -7.68 11.45
C ARG A 89 -0.63 -7.86 10.51
N VAL A 90 -0.50 -7.27 9.33
CA VAL A 90 -1.47 -7.43 8.24
C VAL A 90 -0.82 -8.20 7.12
N ILE A 91 -1.55 -9.17 6.58
CA ILE A 91 -1.14 -9.91 5.38
C ILE A 91 -2.07 -9.51 4.25
N TYR A 92 -1.49 -9.18 3.10
CA TYR A 92 -2.19 -8.74 1.92
C TYR A 92 -1.48 -9.23 0.65
N PHE A 93 -2.09 -9.05 -0.52
CA PHE A 93 -1.42 -9.20 -1.81
C PHE A 93 -1.93 -8.14 -2.78
N SER A 94 -1.10 -7.76 -3.76
CA SER A 94 -1.49 -6.86 -4.84
C SER A 94 -1.95 -7.64 -6.06
N ARG A 95 -2.90 -7.05 -6.78
CA ARG A 95 -3.41 -7.47 -8.08
C ARG A 95 -3.10 -6.37 -9.09
N SER A 96 -1.87 -6.35 -9.59
CA SER A 96 -1.37 -5.26 -10.41
C SER A 96 -2.19 -5.03 -11.69
N GLU A 97 -2.73 -6.10 -12.29
CA GLU A 97 -3.61 -6.00 -13.48
C GLU A 97 -4.95 -5.31 -13.18
N GLN A 98 -5.46 -5.44 -11.95
CA GLN A 98 -6.74 -4.87 -11.52
C GLN A 98 -6.57 -3.56 -10.74
N GLY A 99 -5.34 -3.16 -10.43
CA GLY A 99 -5.08 -1.98 -9.59
C GLY A 99 -5.59 -2.14 -8.16
N GLU A 100 -5.66 -3.37 -7.63
CA GLU A 100 -6.22 -3.66 -6.31
C GLU A 100 -5.16 -4.14 -5.31
N LEU A 101 -5.39 -3.85 -4.04
CA LEU A 101 -4.67 -4.40 -2.90
C LEU A 101 -5.64 -5.11 -1.98
N VAL A 102 -5.51 -6.43 -1.86
CA VAL A 102 -6.47 -7.27 -1.15
C VAL A 102 -5.96 -7.60 0.26
N LEU A 103 -6.66 -7.13 1.28
CA LEU A 103 -6.38 -7.40 2.69
C LEU A 103 -6.95 -8.76 3.10
N LEU A 104 -6.05 -9.70 3.46
CA LEU A 104 -6.43 -11.06 3.80
C LEU A 104 -6.76 -11.21 5.28
N ILE A 105 -5.81 -10.86 6.16
CA ILE A 105 -5.93 -11.09 7.60
C ILE A 105 -5.10 -10.09 8.42
N ILE A 106 -5.54 -9.89 9.67
CA ILE A 106 -4.89 -9.05 10.69
C ILE A 106 -4.74 -9.84 11.99
N TYR A 107 -3.59 -9.74 12.65
CA TYR A 107 -3.34 -10.40 13.93
C TYR A 107 -2.28 -9.70 14.79
N ALA A 108 -2.41 -9.78 16.11
CA ALA A 108 -1.42 -9.27 17.05
C ALA A 108 -0.22 -10.21 17.24
N LYS A 109 0.91 -9.67 17.75
CA LYS A 109 2.17 -10.41 17.96
C LYS A 109 2.01 -11.75 18.69
N ALA A 110 1.13 -11.81 19.69
CA ALA A 110 1.00 -12.95 20.59
C ALA A 110 0.16 -14.11 20.04
N LYS A 111 -0.62 -13.93 18.95
CA LYS A 111 -1.58 -14.95 18.51
C LYS A 111 -1.04 -15.98 17.51
N HIS A 112 -0.05 -15.65 16.69
CA HIS A 112 0.51 -16.58 15.70
C HIS A 112 1.95 -16.18 15.35
N ASP A 113 2.94 -16.95 15.80
CA ASP A 113 4.35 -16.61 15.55
C ASP A 113 4.74 -16.74 14.07
N SER A 114 4.04 -17.57 13.30
CA SER A 114 4.15 -17.61 11.84
C SER A 114 2.94 -18.32 11.23
N ILE A 115 2.27 -17.69 10.26
CA ILE A 115 1.22 -18.34 9.47
C ILE A 115 1.92 -19.02 8.29
N LYS A 116 1.65 -20.31 8.09
CA LYS A 116 2.30 -21.11 7.04
C LYS A 116 2.01 -20.54 5.66
N ALA A 117 3.02 -20.50 4.80
CA ALA A 117 2.89 -20.01 3.42
C ALA A 117 1.80 -20.75 2.63
N SER A 118 1.64 -22.07 2.85
CA SER A 118 0.59 -22.88 2.24
C SER A 118 -0.82 -22.43 2.64
N THR A 119 -1.03 -22.07 3.91
CA THR A 119 -2.31 -21.53 4.39
C THR A 119 -2.61 -20.19 3.74
N LEU A 120 -1.60 -19.31 3.64
CA LEU A 120 -1.76 -18.00 2.99
C LEU A 120 -2.06 -18.13 1.50
N LYS A 121 -1.44 -19.09 0.82
CA LYS A 121 -1.74 -19.41 -0.57
C LYS A 121 -3.21 -19.83 -0.73
N GLY A 122 -3.69 -20.73 0.14
CA GLY A 122 -5.10 -21.14 0.14
C GLY A 122 -6.07 -19.97 0.37
N LEU A 123 -5.76 -19.07 1.31
CA LEU A 123 -6.55 -17.86 1.55
C LEU A 123 -6.55 -16.92 0.35
N LYS A 124 -5.40 -16.71 -0.29
CA LYS A 124 -5.29 -15.91 -1.52
C LYS A 124 -6.13 -16.51 -2.65
N ASP A 125 -6.04 -17.82 -2.86
CA ASP A 125 -6.77 -18.51 -3.93
C ASP A 125 -8.29 -18.40 -3.70
N ALA A 126 -8.75 -18.53 -2.45
CA ALA A 126 -10.15 -18.30 -2.09
C ALA A 126 -10.59 -16.86 -2.35
N ALA A 127 -9.80 -15.87 -1.95
CA ALA A 127 -10.08 -14.45 -2.19
C ALA A 127 -10.08 -14.09 -3.69
N THR A 128 -9.29 -14.79 -4.50
CA THR A 128 -9.23 -14.60 -5.96
C THR A 128 -10.42 -15.21 -6.67
N LYS A 129 -10.92 -16.35 -6.19
CA LYS A 129 -12.15 -16.96 -6.73
C LYS A 129 -13.39 -16.15 -6.40
N ALA A 130 -13.47 -15.54 -5.22
CA ALA A 130 -14.63 -14.74 -4.82
C ALA A 130 -14.78 -13.42 -5.58
N ALA A 131 -13.76 -12.99 -6.33
CA ALA A 131 -13.76 -11.76 -7.11
C ALA A 131 -14.00 -12.00 -8.62
N LYS A 132 -14.23 -13.24 -9.04
CA LYS A 132 -14.66 -13.62 -10.39
C LYS A 132 -16.15 -13.92 -10.39
#